data_AF-A0A9R1V5U8-F1
#
_entry.id   AF-A0A9R1V5U8-F1
#
_cell.length_a   1.000
_cell.length_b   1.000
_cell.length_c   1.000
_cell.angle_alpha   90.00
_cell.angle_beta   90.00
_cell.angle_gamma   90.00
#
_symmetry.space_group_name_H-M   'P 1'
#
loop_
_entity.id
_entity.type
_entity.pdbx_description
1 polymer ?
#
loop_
_entity_poly.entity_id
_entity_poly.type
_entity_poly.pdbx_seq_one_letter_code
_entity_poly.pdbx_strand_id
1 'polypeptide(L)'
;MTTSEDEQSKVSCNKGRFMKGDLVEVCSDEDGFQGAWFAATVIEQVSSGNLMIQYKSLRNDEDTDFLTEVVDSNHIRPHPGQEAVDHYRELEEVDALYNDGWWVGVISKVIGKQKYEVYFRGTDEEMVFKQSDLRRHQEWISGKWVSSNLVDIFKK
;
A
#
# COMPACT_ATOMS: atom_id res chain seq x y z
N MET A 1 25.22 -0.83 -44.91
CA MET A 1 25.60 -0.45 -43.53
C MET A 1 24.94 0.88 -43.22
N THR A 2 23.74 0.83 -42.66
CA THR A 2 23.19 1.91 -41.81
C THR A 2 22.05 1.29 -41.00
N THR A 3 22.39 1.06 -39.73
CA THR A 3 21.59 0.90 -38.51
C THR A 3 20.27 1.67 -38.54
N SER A 4 19.12 1.01 -38.39
CA SER A 4 18.40 0.72 -37.12
C SER A 4 17.78 1.96 -36.47
N GLU A 5 16.46 2.11 -36.61
CA GLU A 5 15.63 2.84 -35.66
C GLU A 5 14.47 1.92 -35.30
N ASP A 6 14.63 1.25 -34.16
CA ASP A 6 13.61 0.47 -33.50
C ASP A 6 12.54 1.42 -32.95
N GLU A 7 11.33 1.37 -33.51
CA GLU A 7 10.12 1.91 -32.89
C GLU A 7 9.79 1.07 -31.65
N GLN A 8 10.41 1.39 -30.52
CA GLN A 8 10.02 0.85 -29.24
C GLN A 8 8.83 1.65 -28.72
N SER A 9 7.63 1.10 -28.96
CA SER A 9 6.37 1.58 -28.41
C SER A 9 6.49 1.78 -26.89
N LYS A 10 6.55 3.03 -26.44
CA LYS A 10 6.34 3.38 -25.04
C LYS A 10 4.91 3.01 -24.68
N VAL A 11 4.73 1.84 -24.08
CA VAL A 11 3.53 1.53 -23.31
C VAL A 11 3.57 2.45 -22.08
N SER A 12 3.01 3.64 -22.23
CA SER A 12 2.64 4.49 -21.10
C SER A 12 1.57 3.73 -20.34
N CYS A 13 1.95 3.07 -19.26
CA CYS A 13 0.99 2.75 -18.22
C CYS A 13 0.43 4.10 -17.74
N ASN A 14 -0.86 4.33 -17.92
CA ASN A 14 -1.55 5.48 -17.35
C ASN A 14 -1.49 5.33 -15.81
N LYS A 15 -0.37 5.74 -15.20
CA LYS A 15 -0.39 6.17 -13.80
C LYS A 15 -1.35 7.34 -13.77
N GLY A 16 -2.58 7.11 -13.30
CA GLY A 16 -3.53 8.20 -13.06
C GLY A 16 -2.82 9.29 -12.26
N ARG A 17 -2.87 10.54 -12.74
CA ARG A 17 -2.24 11.66 -12.04
C ARG A 17 -3.00 11.90 -10.75
N PHE A 18 -2.29 11.83 -9.62
CA PHE A 18 -2.85 12.23 -8.33
C PHE A 18 -3.12 13.74 -8.31
N MET A 19 -4.24 14.13 -7.72
CA MET A 19 -4.73 15.50 -7.64
C MET A 19 -4.84 15.94 -6.18
N LYS A 20 -4.84 17.25 -5.94
CA LYS A 20 -5.08 17.81 -4.61
C LYS A 20 -6.40 17.30 -4.02
N GLY A 21 -6.34 16.78 -2.81
CA GLY A 21 -7.47 16.19 -2.09
C GLY A 21 -7.62 14.67 -2.26
N ASP A 22 -6.87 14.04 -3.17
CA ASP A 22 -6.92 12.59 -3.34
C ASP A 22 -6.45 11.88 -2.07
N LEU A 23 -7.18 10.83 -1.70
CA LEU A 23 -6.77 9.91 -0.66
C LEU A 23 -5.82 8.87 -1.25
N VAL A 24 -4.65 8.77 -0.65
CA VAL A 24 -3.56 7.91 -1.12
C VAL A 24 -2.96 7.13 0.02
N GLU A 25 -2.17 6.14 -0.32
CA GLU A 25 -1.29 5.44 0.61
C GLU A 25 0.16 5.60 0.17
N VAL A 26 1.03 5.79 1.15
CA VAL A 26 2.46 6.04 0.95
C VAL A 26 3.26 4.93 1.62
N CYS A 27 4.25 4.38 0.91
CA CYS A 27 5.24 3.47 1.48
C CYS A 27 6.60 4.14 1.60
N SER A 28 7.49 3.56 2.39
CA SER A 28 8.88 4.00 2.51
C SER A 28 9.81 2.80 2.38
N ASP A 29 10.95 3.00 1.72
CA ASP A 29 12.02 2.01 1.64
C ASP A 29 13.01 2.12 2.83
N GLU A 30 12.78 3.08 3.74
CA GLU A 30 13.60 3.28 4.94
C GLU A 30 13.53 2.09 5.90
N ASP A 31 14.66 1.81 6.55
CA ASP A 31 14.80 0.73 7.52
C ASP A 31 13.78 0.85 8.65
N GLY A 32 12.95 -0.19 8.78
CA GLY A 32 11.86 -0.26 9.76
C GLY A 32 10.48 0.11 9.23
N PHE A 33 10.37 0.60 8.00
CA PHE A 33 9.09 0.94 7.35
C PHE A 33 8.79 0.09 6.11
N GLN A 34 9.67 -0.85 5.78
CA GLN A 34 9.49 -1.70 4.62
C GLN A 34 8.24 -2.58 4.75
N GLY A 35 7.37 -2.51 3.73
CA GLY A 35 6.13 -3.27 3.69
C GLY A 35 4.93 -2.61 4.38
N ALA A 36 5.10 -1.39 4.91
CA ALA A 36 4.01 -0.61 5.48
C ALA A 36 3.46 0.41 4.47
N TRP A 37 2.14 0.61 4.51
CA TRP A 37 1.43 1.64 3.76
C TRP A 37 0.68 2.57 4.71
N PHE A 38 1.02 3.85 4.68
CA PHE A 38 0.44 4.87 5.55
C PHE A 38 -0.57 5.73 4.79
N ALA A 39 -1.74 5.95 5.39
CA ALA A 39 -2.79 6.73 4.76
C ALA A 39 -2.44 8.23 4.75
N ALA A 40 -2.62 8.88 3.61
CA ALA A 40 -2.33 10.29 3.42
C ALA A 40 -3.33 10.97 2.49
N THR A 41 -3.23 12.30 2.41
CA THR A 41 -3.97 13.15 1.47
C THR A 41 -2.99 13.97 0.65
N VAL A 42 -3.21 14.05 -0.66
CA VAL A 42 -2.40 14.91 -1.54
C VAL A 42 -2.74 16.37 -1.29
N ILE A 43 -1.74 17.17 -0.91
CA ILE A 43 -1.88 18.60 -0.65
C ILE A 43 -1.63 19.41 -1.92
N GLU A 44 -0.57 19.07 -2.66
CA GLU A 44 -0.24 19.70 -3.94
C GLU A 44 0.76 18.89 -4.78
N GLN A 45 0.81 19.20 -6.07
CA GLN A 45 1.82 18.67 -6.97
C GLN A 45 3.03 19.62 -6.98
N VAL A 46 4.17 19.14 -6.49
CA VAL A 46 5.42 19.92 -6.42
C VAL A 46 6.17 19.86 -7.76
N SER A 47 6.21 18.69 -8.39
CA SER A 47 6.84 18.48 -9.70
C SER A 47 6.16 17.35 -10.48
N SER A 48 6.69 17.00 -11.66
CA SER A 48 6.16 15.89 -12.46
C SER A 48 6.27 14.53 -11.75
N GLY A 49 7.20 14.37 -10.80
CA GLY A 49 7.43 13.11 -10.08
C GLY A 49 7.19 13.19 -8.57
N ASN A 50 7.06 14.39 -8.00
CA ASN A 50 6.95 14.57 -6.54
C ASN A 50 5.64 15.23 -6.13
N LEU A 51 5.07 14.75 -5.03
CA LEU A 51 3.82 15.21 -4.45
C LEU A 51 4.06 15.63 -3.01
N MET A 52 3.44 16.72 -2.58
CA MET A 52 3.34 17.05 -1.16
C MET A 52 2.11 16.36 -0.60
N ILE A 53 2.32 15.53 0.42
CA ILE A 53 1.25 14.78 1.09
C ILE A 53 1.21 15.13 2.57
N GLN A 54 0.04 14.98 3.17
CA GLN A 54 -0.13 15.02 4.62
C GLN A 54 -0.67 13.69 5.10
N TYR A 55 0.01 13.07 6.06
CA TYR A 55 -0.42 11.82 6.67
C TYR A 55 -1.69 12.00 7.49
N LYS A 56 -2.49 10.95 7.61
CA LYS A 56 -3.74 10.98 8.39
C LYS A 56 -3.55 10.67 9.88
N SER A 57 -2.45 10.02 10.23
CA SER A 57 -2.22 9.52 11.58
C SER A 57 -0.83 9.89 12.13
N LEU A 58 0.18 10.03 11.26
CA LEU A 58 1.53 10.41 11.67
C LEU A 58 1.60 11.91 12.00
N ARG A 59 2.28 12.24 13.10
CA ARG A 59 2.44 13.61 13.61
C ARG A 59 3.86 14.12 13.35
N ASN A 60 4.01 15.43 13.29
CA ASN A 60 5.33 16.06 13.24
C ASN A 60 6.07 15.92 14.59
N ASP A 61 7.36 16.23 14.62
CA ASP A 61 8.22 16.08 15.80
C ASP A 61 7.72 16.88 17.02
N GLU A 62 7.04 18.00 16.79
CA GLU A 62 6.48 18.87 17.83
C GLU A 62 5.09 18.42 18.32
N ASP A 63 4.52 17.36 17.72
CA ASP A 63 3.16 16.87 17.94
C ASP A 63 2.08 17.97 17.85
N THR A 64 2.27 18.96 16.99
CA THR A 64 1.33 20.08 16.80
C THR A 64 0.37 19.85 15.64
N ASP A 65 0.84 19.20 14.58
CA ASP A 65 0.12 18.98 13.34
C ASP A 65 0.41 17.58 12.78
N PHE A 66 -0.32 17.18 11.73
CA PHE A 66 -0.01 15.98 10.97
C PHE A 66 1.24 16.16 10.12
N LEU A 67 2.05 15.10 10.06
CA LEU A 67 3.28 15.08 9.27
C LEU A 67 2.96 15.35 7.80
N THR A 68 3.69 16.29 7.22
CA THR A 68 3.59 16.67 5.81
C THR A 68 4.96 16.60 5.18
N GLU A 69 5.06 15.94 4.04
CA GLU A 69 6.35 15.71 3.37
C GLU A 69 6.21 15.65 1.85
N VAL A 70 7.34 15.74 1.16
CA VAL A 70 7.42 15.61 -0.30
C VAL A 70 7.91 14.21 -0.63
N VAL A 71 7.09 13.45 -1.33
CA VAL A 71 7.36 12.05 -1.68
C VAL A 71 7.36 11.84 -3.18
N ASP A 72 8.16 10.87 -3.64
CA ASP A 72 8.15 10.44 -5.03
C ASP A 72 6.84 9.68 -5.32
N SER A 73 6.22 9.98 -6.45
CA SER A 73 4.99 9.34 -6.93
C SER A 73 5.10 7.82 -7.12
N ASN A 74 6.30 7.26 -7.16
CA ASN A 74 6.56 5.82 -7.17
C ASN A 74 6.27 5.16 -5.81
N HIS A 75 6.34 5.91 -4.72
CA HIS A 75 6.01 5.47 -3.36
C HIS A 75 4.54 5.70 -2.99
N ILE A 76 3.72 6.13 -3.96
CA ILE A 76 2.31 6.44 -3.76
C ILE A 76 1.43 5.49 -4.58
N ARG A 77 0.38 4.98 -3.93
CA ARG A 77 -0.76 4.33 -4.59
C ARG A 77 -2.07 5.00 -4.19
N PRO A 78 -3.15 4.87 -4.98
CA PRO A 78 -4.48 5.31 -4.56
C PRO A 78 -4.89 4.65 -3.23
N HIS A 79 -5.91 5.17 -2.56
CA HIS A 79 -6.56 4.40 -1.50
C HIS A 79 -7.25 3.16 -2.11
N PRO A 80 -7.02 1.94 -1.58
CA PRO A 80 -7.69 0.75 -2.08
C PRO A 80 -9.20 0.85 -1.85
N GLY A 81 -9.96 0.28 -2.77
CA GLY A 81 -11.41 0.16 -2.58
C GLY A 81 -11.71 -0.73 -1.38
N GLN A 82 -12.68 -0.35 -0.55
CA GLN A 82 -13.14 -1.22 0.53
C GLN A 82 -14.03 -2.32 -0.04
N GLU A 83 -13.52 -3.56 -0.02
CA GLU A 83 -14.34 -4.74 -0.23
C GLU A 83 -14.98 -5.17 1.09
N ALA A 84 -16.28 -5.45 1.08
CA ALA A 84 -16.93 -6.08 2.22
C ALA A 84 -16.39 -7.51 2.38
N VAL A 85 -15.70 -7.77 3.48
CA VAL A 85 -15.21 -9.10 3.83
C VAL A 85 -16.15 -9.72 4.85
N ASP A 86 -16.70 -10.89 4.53
CA ASP A 86 -17.49 -11.70 5.47
C ASP A 86 -16.60 -12.39 6.49
N HIS A 87 -15.58 -13.12 6.03
CA HIS A 87 -14.56 -13.77 6.86
C HIS A 87 -13.25 -13.98 6.07
N TYR A 88 -12.13 -14.09 6.80
CA TYR A 88 -10.83 -14.50 6.23
C TYR A 88 -10.56 -15.99 6.44
N ARG A 89 -9.66 -16.55 5.64
CA ARG A 89 -9.22 -17.96 5.73
C ARG A 89 -7.75 -18.05 6.11
N GLU A 90 -7.35 -19.17 6.71
CA GLU A 90 -5.93 -19.46 6.90
C GLU A 90 -5.18 -19.43 5.56
N LEU A 91 -3.96 -18.92 5.60
CA LEU A 91 -3.08 -18.66 4.46
C LEU A 91 -3.53 -17.53 3.52
N GLU A 92 -4.65 -16.84 3.81
CA GLU A 92 -5.04 -15.64 3.07
C GLU A 92 -4.11 -14.47 3.41
N GLU A 93 -3.64 -13.76 2.38
CA GLU A 93 -2.81 -12.56 2.55
C GLU A 93 -3.67 -11.32 2.80
N VAL A 94 -3.30 -10.58 3.82
CA VAL A 94 -4.04 -9.42 4.34
C VAL A 94 -3.09 -8.27 4.59
N ASP A 95 -3.63 -7.05 4.58
CA ASP A 95 -2.98 -5.93 5.25
C ASP A 95 -3.59 -5.79 6.65
N ALA A 96 -2.74 -5.73 7.68
CA ALA A 96 -3.14 -5.48 9.06
C ALA A 96 -2.82 -4.04 9.48
N LEU A 97 -3.80 -3.35 10.05
CA LEU A 97 -3.63 -2.00 10.59
C LEU A 97 -2.92 -2.08 11.94
N TYR A 98 -1.67 -1.65 11.98
CA TYR A 98 -0.82 -1.66 13.17
C TYR A 98 0.15 -0.48 13.15
N ASN A 99 0.34 0.20 14.28
CA ASN A 99 1.17 1.42 14.39
C ASN A 99 0.91 2.41 13.24
N ASP A 100 -0.38 2.73 13.03
CA ASP A 100 -0.85 3.69 12.03
C ASP A 100 -0.60 3.36 10.55
N GLY A 101 -0.01 2.19 10.27
CA GLY A 101 0.25 1.68 8.92
C GLY A 101 -0.50 0.38 8.62
N TRP A 102 -0.67 0.11 7.33
CA TRP A 102 -1.16 -1.18 6.80
C TRP A 102 0.04 -2.06 6.47
N TRP A 103 0.18 -3.17 7.20
CA TRP A 103 1.31 -4.10 7.09
C TRP A 103 0.90 -5.40 6.43
N VAL A 104 1.65 -5.83 5.42
CA VAL A 104 1.39 -7.09 4.72
C VAL A 104 1.67 -8.28 5.65
N GLY A 105 0.69 -9.16 5.79
CA GLY A 105 0.78 -10.37 6.60
C GLY A 105 -0.09 -11.49 6.06
N VAL A 106 -0.01 -12.66 6.69
CA VAL A 106 -0.77 -13.85 6.31
C VAL A 106 -1.57 -14.34 7.51
N ILE A 107 -2.84 -14.68 7.30
CA ILE A 107 -3.66 -15.28 8.36
C ILE A 107 -3.06 -16.65 8.73
N SER A 108 -2.41 -16.76 9.89
CA SER A 108 -1.85 -18.03 10.35
C SER A 108 -2.89 -18.86 11.08
N LYS A 109 -3.91 -18.22 11.69
CA LYS A 109 -4.98 -18.92 12.42
C LYS A 109 -6.29 -18.14 12.46
N VAL A 110 -7.40 -18.85 12.30
CA VAL A 110 -8.75 -18.31 12.55
C VAL A 110 -9.18 -18.66 13.98
N ILE A 111 -9.20 -17.65 14.88
CA ILE A 111 -9.50 -17.85 16.30
C ILE A 111 -11.01 -17.86 16.55
N GLY A 112 -11.77 -17.05 15.80
CA GLY A 112 -13.21 -16.96 15.92
C GLY A 112 -13.81 -16.14 14.78
N LYS A 113 -15.11 -15.81 14.86
CA LYS A 113 -15.85 -15.19 13.75
C LYS A 113 -15.26 -13.88 13.22
N GLN A 114 -14.60 -13.09 14.08
CA GLN A 114 -14.07 -11.76 13.71
C GLN A 114 -12.70 -11.50 14.37
N LYS A 115 -11.94 -12.55 14.66
CA LYS A 115 -10.61 -12.47 15.26
C LYS A 115 -9.67 -13.47 14.58
N TYR A 116 -8.50 -12.97 14.21
CA TYR A 116 -7.54 -13.69 13.40
C TYR A 116 -6.13 -13.45 13.95
N GLU A 117 -5.29 -14.47 13.88
CA GLU A 117 -3.85 -14.36 14.10
C GLU A 117 -3.18 -14.12 12.75
N VAL A 118 -2.32 -13.12 12.67
CA VAL A 118 -1.61 -12.71 11.46
C VAL A 118 -0.11 -12.88 11.70
N TYR A 119 0.54 -13.59 10.79
CA TYR A 119 1.98 -13.76 10.73
C TYR A 119 2.62 -12.74 9.79
N PHE A 120 3.67 -12.06 10.26
CA PHE A 120 4.43 -11.07 9.51
C PHE A 120 5.80 -11.64 9.11
N ARG A 121 5.97 -11.92 7.81
CA ARG A 121 7.20 -12.52 7.27
C ARG A 121 8.46 -11.69 7.51
N GLY A 122 8.33 -10.37 7.57
CA GLY A 122 9.46 -9.46 7.75
C GLY A 122 10.07 -9.50 9.15
N THR A 123 9.27 -9.77 10.18
CA THR A 123 9.69 -9.75 11.59
C THR A 123 9.64 -11.12 12.27
N ASP A 124 9.05 -12.13 11.61
CA ASP A 124 8.79 -13.46 12.18
C ASP A 124 7.87 -13.41 13.43
N GLU A 125 6.97 -12.42 13.46
CA GLU A 125 6.04 -12.20 14.56
C GLU A 125 4.61 -12.63 14.20
N GLU A 126 3.84 -13.02 15.22
CA GLU A 126 2.41 -13.26 15.12
C GLU A 126 1.63 -12.33 16.06
N MET A 127 0.55 -11.75 15.58
CA MET A 127 -0.31 -10.86 16.37
C MET A 127 -1.80 -11.10 16.09
N VAL A 128 -2.64 -10.83 17.08
CA VAL A 128 -4.09 -11.03 16.98
C VAL A 128 -4.80 -9.73 16.62
N PHE A 129 -5.58 -9.76 15.54
CA PHE A 129 -6.34 -8.63 15.02
C PHE A 129 -7.84 -8.91 15.02
N LYS A 130 -8.63 -7.83 15.08
CA LYS A 130 -10.06 -7.87 14.76
C LYS A 130 -10.25 -7.80 13.25
N GLN A 131 -11.38 -8.28 12.76
CA GLN A 131 -11.75 -8.17 11.35
C GLN A 131 -11.72 -6.72 10.82
N SER A 132 -12.08 -5.74 11.65
CA SER A 132 -12.08 -4.31 11.30
C SER A 132 -10.68 -3.74 11.04
N ASP A 133 -9.67 -4.41 11.59
CA ASP A 133 -8.28 -3.95 11.54
C ASP A 133 -7.51 -4.71 10.44
N LEU A 134 -8.24 -5.46 9.60
CA LEU A 134 -7.72 -6.22 8.49
C LEU A 134 -8.44 -5.83 7.20
N ARG A 135 -7.71 -5.90 6.09
CA ARG A 135 -8.28 -5.89 4.74
C ARG A 135 -7.55 -6.92 3.88
N ARG A 136 -8.17 -7.34 2.77
CA ARG A 136 -7.47 -8.18 1.79
C ARG A 136 -6.28 -7.44 1.20
N HIS A 137 -5.16 -8.11 1.09
CA HIS A 137 -3.99 -7.55 0.44
C HIS A 137 -4.25 -7.36 -1.06
N GLN A 138 -3.93 -6.17 -1.55
CA GLN A 138 -3.99 -5.81 -2.97
C GLN A 138 -2.73 -5.05 -3.36
N GLU A 139 -2.25 -5.34 -4.56
CA GLU A 139 -1.11 -4.66 -5.16
C GLU A 139 -1.57 -3.65 -6.20
N TRP A 140 -0.93 -2.48 -6.22
CA TRP A 140 -1.19 -1.46 -7.23
C TRP A 140 -0.19 -1.59 -8.38
N ILE A 141 -0.60 -2.29 -9.44
CA ILE A 141 0.29 -2.63 -10.57
C ILE A 141 -0.26 -2.00 -11.84
N SER A 142 0.57 -1.17 -12.49
CA SER A 142 0.26 -0.57 -13.80
C SER A 142 -1.11 0.13 -13.87
N GLY A 143 -1.49 0.84 -12.79
CA GLY A 143 -2.74 1.60 -12.73
C GLY A 143 -3.98 0.77 -12.37
N LYS A 144 -3.81 -0.45 -11.83
CA LYS A 144 -4.91 -1.32 -11.41
C LYS A 144 -4.60 -2.00 -10.08
N TRP A 145 -5.66 -2.21 -9.30
CA TRP A 145 -5.61 -3.08 -8.13
C TRP A 145 -5.64 -4.54 -8.56
N VAL A 146 -4.72 -5.33 -8.05
CA VAL A 146 -4.60 -6.77 -8.30
C VAL A 146 -4.60 -7.50 -6.96
N SER A 147 -5.51 -8.45 -6.78
CA SER A 147 -5.55 -9.29 -5.58
C SER A 147 -4.35 -10.24 -5.50
N SER A 148 -3.80 -10.47 -4.31
CA SER A 148 -2.56 -11.25 -4.15
C SER A 148 -2.61 -12.66 -4.77
N ASN A 149 -3.76 -13.35 -4.69
CA ASN A 149 -3.97 -14.65 -5.31
C ASN A 149 -3.72 -14.69 -6.84
N LEU A 150 -3.77 -13.53 -7.52
CA LEU A 150 -3.46 -13.41 -8.94
C LEU A 150 -2.00 -13.05 -9.20
N VAL A 151 -1.30 -12.42 -8.25
CA VAL A 151 0.09 -11.97 -8.40
C VAL A 151 1.05 -13.16 -8.40
N ASP A 152 0.76 -14.21 -7.63
CA ASP A 152 1.54 -15.46 -7.63
C ASP A 152 1.54 -16.18 -8.99
N ILE A 153 0.56 -15.91 -9.86
CA ILE A 153 0.51 -16.47 -11.23
C ILE A 153 1.50 -15.76 -12.16
N PHE A 154 1.88 -14.52 -11.85
CA PHE A 154 2.77 -13.70 -12.67
C PHE A 154 4.23 -13.65 -12.17
N LYS A 155 4.54 -14.28 -11.04
CA LYS A 155 5.92 -14.53 -10.58
C LYS A 155 6.38 -15.91 -11.06
N LYS A 156 6.80 -16.01 -12.33
CA LYS A 156 7.47 -17.20 -12.90
C LYS A 156 8.77 -16.81 -13.58
#